data_AF-A0A9D9SGB7-F1
#
_entry.id   AF-A0A9D9SGB7-F1
#
_cell.length_a   1.000
_cell.length_b   1.000
_cell.length_c   1.000
_cell.angle_alpha   90.00
_cell.angle_beta   90.00
_cell.angle_gamma   90.00
#
_symmetry.space_group_name_H-M   'P 1'
#
loop_
_entity.id
_entity.type
_entity.pdbx_description
1 polymer ?
#
loop_
_entity_poly.entity_id
_entity_poly.type
_entity_poly.pdbx_seq_one_letter_code
_entity_poly.pdbx_strand_id
1 'polypeptide(L)'
;MKRIAIGVIALAALGLFLGVSRFTPSTTAQTARNVNGPGPTPTVAKPVKHPLDKGDFKVGFSPKTKSQNPKKDMPKDEKEVFQEIATALNELIAMPKDIYLNMDTCGEPNAYSSPDTSEITFCYELLVQYEEEFKSIEKNQKKVDEMVEDTLIQT
;
A
#
# COMPACT_ATOMS: atom_id res chain seq x y z
N MET A 1 9.56 -7.85 -52.97
CA MET A 1 8.54 -7.46 -53.97
C MET A 1 7.41 -8.48 -54.00
N LYS A 2 6.22 -8.14 -53.50
CA LYS A 2 4.91 -8.48 -54.08
C LYS A 2 3.82 -7.89 -53.18
N ARG A 3 3.13 -6.88 -53.73
CA ARG A 3 1.91 -6.28 -53.19
C ARG A 3 0.74 -7.17 -53.56
N ILE A 4 -0.22 -7.39 -52.65
CA ILE A 4 -1.55 -7.89 -53.02
C ILE A 4 -2.55 -6.78 -52.73
N ALA A 5 -3.30 -6.43 -53.76
CA ALA A 5 -4.23 -5.33 -53.83
C ALA A 5 -5.65 -5.75 -53.39
N ILE A 6 -6.28 -4.84 -52.64
CA ILE A 6 -7.64 -4.30 -52.77
C ILE A 6 -8.71 -5.20 -53.41
N GLY A 7 -9.75 -5.50 -52.63
CA GLY A 7 -11.08 -5.87 -53.14
C GLY A 7 -12.15 -5.07 -52.40
N VAL A 8 -12.67 -4.04 -53.06
CA VAL A 8 -13.85 -3.25 -52.67
C VAL A 8 -15.10 -4.05 -53.03
N ILE A 9 -16.00 -4.27 -52.07
CA ILE A 9 -17.41 -4.55 -52.37
C ILE A 9 -18.23 -3.53 -51.59
N ALA A 10 -18.89 -2.66 -52.34
CA ALA A 10 -19.85 -1.69 -51.86
C ALA A 10 -21.28 -2.11 -52.27
N LEU A 11 -22.23 -1.46 -51.60
CA LEU A 11 -23.68 -1.43 -51.76
C LEU A 11 -24.48 -2.53 -51.04
N ALA A 12 -25.62 -2.27 -50.39
CA ALA A 12 -26.32 -1.11 -49.82
C ALA A 12 -27.76 -1.60 -49.61
N ALA A 13 -28.37 -1.35 -48.45
CA ALA A 13 -29.81 -1.09 -48.26
C ALA A 13 -30.10 -1.05 -46.75
N LEU A 14 -30.35 0.15 -46.21
CA LEU A 14 -31.68 0.64 -45.85
C LEU A 14 -32.38 -0.17 -44.74
N GLY A 15 -32.20 0.30 -43.51
CA GLY A 15 -33.01 -0.04 -42.35
C GLY A 15 -33.23 1.23 -41.52
N LEU A 16 -34.32 1.92 -41.83
CA LEU A 16 -34.74 3.22 -41.31
C LEU A 16 -35.61 2.98 -40.06
N PHE A 17 -35.10 3.21 -38.84
CA PHE A 17 -35.95 3.39 -37.65
C PHE A 17 -35.30 4.32 -36.62
N LEU A 18 -35.76 5.58 -36.66
CA LEU A 18 -36.20 6.41 -35.53
C LEU A 18 -35.56 6.16 -34.16
N GLY A 19 -34.68 7.07 -33.72
CA GLY A 19 -34.23 7.16 -32.33
C GLY A 19 -33.01 8.05 -32.08
N VAL A 20 -32.96 9.27 -32.65
CA VAL A 20 -31.86 10.20 -32.36
C VAL A 20 -32.12 10.89 -31.01
N SER A 21 -31.70 10.24 -29.92
CA SER A 21 -31.46 10.97 -28.68
C SER A 21 -30.35 11.99 -28.93
N ARG A 22 -30.72 13.27 -28.94
CA ARG A 22 -29.78 14.38 -29.02
C ARG A 22 -28.89 14.35 -27.78
N PHE A 23 -27.70 13.77 -27.90
CA PHE A 23 -26.61 14.06 -26.99
C PHE A 23 -26.20 15.52 -27.23
N THR A 24 -26.76 16.44 -26.45
CA THR A 24 -26.22 17.78 -26.31
C THR A 24 -24.90 17.67 -25.55
N PRO A 25 -23.74 18.02 -26.13
CA PRO A 25 -22.56 18.23 -25.32
C PRO A 25 -22.84 19.43 -24.41
N SER A 26 -22.83 19.20 -23.09
CA SER A 26 -22.80 20.29 -22.12
C SER A 26 -21.50 21.06 -22.33
N THR A 27 -21.60 22.20 -23.02
CA THR A 27 -20.61 23.27 -22.97
C THR A 27 -20.65 23.86 -21.56
N THR A 28 -20.01 23.19 -20.60
CA THR A 28 -19.60 23.85 -19.37
C THR A 28 -18.41 24.71 -19.74
N ALA A 29 -18.62 26.02 -19.70
CA ALA A 29 -17.63 27.05 -19.93
C ALA A 29 -16.28 26.69 -19.27
N GLN A 30 -15.27 26.42 -20.09
CA GLN A 30 -13.88 26.43 -19.66
C GLN A 30 -13.49 27.88 -19.38
N THR A 31 -13.75 28.32 -18.14
CA THR A 31 -13.05 29.48 -17.59
C THR A 31 -11.60 29.05 -17.41
N ALA A 32 -10.74 29.48 -18.33
CA ALA A 32 -9.29 29.36 -18.22
C ALA A 32 -8.83 29.98 -16.88
N ARG A 33 -8.55 29.14 -15.88
CA ARG A 33 -7.79 29.56 -14.70
C ARG A 33 -6.33 29.66 -15.13
N ASN A 34 -5.84 30.89 -15.20
CA ASN A 34 -4.43 31.22 -15.30
C ASN A 34 -3.71 30.68 -14.04
N VAL A 35 -2.84 29.67 -14.19
CA VAL A 35 -2.18 28.93 -13.08
C VAL A 35 -0.78 29.46 -12.75
N ASN A 36 -0.49 30.74 -13.03
CA ASN A 36 0.83 31.33 -12.76
C ASN A 36 0.90 32.16 -11.47
N GLY A 37 0.04 31.88 -10.49
CA GLY A 37 0.19 32.42 -9.13
C GLY A 37 0.88 31.41 -8.22
N PRO A 38 1.74 31.81 -7.26
CA PRO A 38 2.14 30.92 -6.18
C PRO A 38 0.87 30.47 -5.46
N GLY A 39 0.48 29.22 -5.67
CA GLY A 39 -0.65 28.63 -4.98
C GLY A 39 -0.42 28.70 -3.47
N PRO A 40 -1.46 28.94 -2.66
CA PRO A 40 -1.33 28.81 -1.23
C PRO A 40 -0.80 27.40 -0.94
N THR A 41 0.33 27.33 -0.25
CA THR A 41 0.90 26.09 0.26
C THR A 41 -0.24 25.31 0.93
N PRO A 42 -0.50 24.05 0.57
CA PRO A 42 -1.47 23.25 1.30
C PRO A 42 -0.99 23.14 2.75
N THR A 43 -1.59 23.92 3.64
CA THR A 43 -1.47 23.72 5.07
C THR A 43 -2.06 22.34 5.33
N VAL A 44 -1.20 21.35 5.53
CA VAL A 44 -1.59 20.02 5.98
C VAL A 44 -2.31 20.20 7.31
N ALA A 45 -3.64 20.15 7.26
CA ALA A 45 -4.46 20.21 8.45
C ALA A 45 -4.09 19.01 9.33
N LYS A 46 -3.91 19.23 10.64
CA LYS A 46 -3.69 18.14 11.59
C LYS A 46 -4.81 17.10 11.42
N PRO A 47 -4.50 15.80 11.35
CA PRO A 47 -5.52 14.78 11.19
C PRO A 47 -6.53 14.88 12.33
N VAL A 48 -7.81 15.04 11.96
CA VAL A 48 -8.92 15.03 12.93
C VAL A 48 -9.09 13.58 13.36
N LYS A 49 -8.85 13.29 14.64
CA LYS A 49 -9.00 11.95 15.21
C LYS A 49 -10.40 11.40 14.94
N HIS A 50 -10.47 10.31 14.17
CA HIS A 50 -11.74 9.71 13.77
C HIS A 50 -12.44 9.08 14.99
N PRO A 51 -13.78 9.08 15.11
CA PRO A 51 -14.48 8.53 16.29
C PRO A 51 -14.22 7.04 16.59
N LEU A 52 -13.81 6.27 15.57
CA LEU A 52 -13.43 4.86 15.73
C LEU A 52 -11.99 4.67 16.24
N ASP A 53 -11.21 5.75 16.27
CA ASP A 53 -9.80 5.71 16.64
C ASP A 53 -9.59 5.71 18.15
N LYS A 54 -9.40 4.52 18.71
CA LYS A 54 -9.28 4.23 20.15
C LYS A 54 -7.96 3.55 20.53
N GLY A 55 -7.13 3.18 19.56
CA GLY A 55 -5.82 2.58 19.79
C GLY A 55 -4.89 2.85 18.64
N ASP A 56 -3.66 2.35 18.76
CA ASP A 56 -2.59 2.62 17.83
C ASP A 56 -1.85 1.32 17.44
N PHE A 57 -1.20 1.33 16.29
CA PHE A 57 -0.10 0.41 16.02
C PHE A 57 1.08 0.76 16.92
N LYS A 58 1.61 -0.24 17.64
CA LYS A 58 2.70 -0.12 18.61
C LYS A 58 3.78 -1.15 18.29
N VAL A 59 5.04 -0.80 18.53
CA VAL A 59 6.18 -1.70 18.23
C VAL A 59 6.62 -2.48 19.46
N GLY A 60 6.82 -3.78 19.28
CA GLY A 60 7.22 -4.75 20.30
C GLY A 60 6.08 -5.67 20.73
N PHE A 61 6.39 -6.67 21.54
CA PHE A 61 5.40 -7.60 22.07
C PHE A 61 4.37 -6.89 22.96
N SER A 62 3.12 -7.31 22.87
CA SER A 62 2.01 -6.88 23.73
C SER A 62 2.32 -7.14 25.21
N PRO A 63 1.70 -6.37 26.13
CA PRO A 63 1.81 -6.63 27.55
C PRO A 63 1.42 -8.05 27.94
N LYS A 64 0.44 -8.64 27.25
CA LYS A 64 -0.04 -10.00 27.51
C LYS A 64 1.06 -11.02 27.17
N THR A 65 1.67 -10.92 25.99
CA THR A 65 2.77 -11.81 25.59
C THR A 65 3.98 -11.60 26.49
N LYS A 66 4.38 -10.36 26.78
CA LYS A 66 5.49 -10.08 27.71
C LYS A 66 5.27 -10.68 29.09
N SER A 67 4.03 -10.71 29.58
CA SER A 67 3.70 -11.29 30.89
C SER A 67 3.66 -12.83 30.87
N GLN A 68 3.31 -13.45 29.74
CA GLN A 68 3.14 -14.90 29.64
C GLN A 68 4.42 -15.62 29.21
N ASN A 69 5.18 -15.02 28.29
CA ASN A 69 6.40 -15.58 27.74
C ASN A 69 7.34 -14.41 27.39
N PRO A 70 8.29 -14.06 28.28
CA PRO A 70 9.23 -12.97 28.03
C PRO A 70 10.08 -13.27 26.78
N LYS A 71 9.84 -12.50 25.72
CA LYS A 71 10.59 -12.57 24.47
C LYS A 71 11.70 -11.53 24.45
N LYS A 72 12.73 -11.80 23.65
CA LYS A 72 13.81 -10.84 23.40
C LYS A 72 13.21 -9.66 22.63
N ASP A 73 13.52 -8.44 23.06
CA ASP A 73 13.11 -7.26 22.30
C ASP A 73 13.84 -7.21 20.94
N MET A 74 13.15 -6.66 19.96
CA MET A 74 13.67 -6.39 18.61
C MET A 74 14.95 -5.52 18.69
N PRO A 75 15.99 -5.84 17.88
CA PRO A 75 17.13 -4.97 17.61
C PRO A 75 16.72 -3.52 17.31
N LYS A 76 17.63 -2.58 17.62
CA LYS A 76 17.31 -1.14 17.60
C LYS A 76 16.97 -0.65 16.18
N ASP A 77 17.76 -1.05 15.21
CA ASP A 77 17.62 -0.77 13.78
C ASP A 77 16.29 -1.30 13.23
N GLU A 78 15.98 -2.58 13.46
CA GLU A 78 14.69 -3.16 13.07
C GLU A 78 13.52 -2.43 13.75
N LYS A 79 13.69 -2.05 15.02
CA LYS A 79 12.68 -1.32 15.78
C LYS A 79 12.40 0.07 15.20
N GLU A 80 13.42 0.76 14.70
CA GLU A 80 13.27 2.07 14.05
C GLU A 80 12.44 1.92 12.77
N VAL A 81 12.72 0.93 11.92
CA VAL A 81 11.92 0.64 10.71
C VAL A 81 10.46 0.34 11.07
N PHE A 82 10.22 -0.52 12.07
CA PHE A 82 8.86 -0.82 12.52
C PHE A 82 8.14 0.38 13.14
N GLN A 83 8.88 1.33 13.74
CA GLN A 83 8.30 2.56 14.26
C GLN A 83 7.85 3.49 13.14
N GLU A 84 8.59 3.56 12.03
CA GLU A 84 8.18 4.29 10.84
C GLU A 84 6.91 3.69 10.24
N ILE A 85 6.86 2.35 10.12
CA ILE A 85 5.65 1.63 9.66
C ILE A 85 4.46 1.91 10.57
N ALA A 86 4.63 1.75 11.88
CA ALA A 86 3.55 2.00 12.84
C ALA A 86 3.05 3.45 12.76
N THR A 87 3.95 4.42 12.59
CA THR A 87 3.61 5.84 12.44
C THR A 87 2.78 6.07 11.17
N ALA A 88 3.23 5.55 10.03
CA ALA A 88 2.51 5.67 8.77
C ALA A 88 1.11 5.03 8.84
N LEU A 89 0.99 3.86 9.47
CA LEU A 89 -0.29 3.18 9.65
C LEU A 89 -1.25 3.96 10.56
N ASN A 90 -0.73 4.55 11.65
CA ASN A 90 -1.54 5.38 12.57
C ASN A 90 -2.05 6.67 11.91
N GLU A 91 -1.33 7.20 10.93
CA GLU A 91 -1.79 8.36 10.14
C GLU A 91 -2.86 7.99 9.11
N LEU A 92 -2.85 6.74 8.64
CA LEU A 92 -3.73 6.25 7.59
C LEU A 92 -5.02 5.62 8.12
N ILE A 93 -4.96 4.91 9.25
CA ILE A 93 -6.03 4.02 9.72
C ILE A 93 -6.45 4.37 11.15
N ALA A 94 -7.76 4.58 11.35
CA ALA A 94 -8.36 4.74 12.67
C ALA A 94 -8.58 3.37 13.33
N MET A 95 -7.86 3.08 14.42
CA MET A 95 -7.82 1.74 15.00
C MET A 95 -8.72 1.63 16.24
N PRO A 96 -9.61 0.63 16.35
CA PRO A 96 -10.52 0.50 17.50
C PRO A 96 -9.85 -0.01 18.79
N LYS A 97 -8.62 -0.51 18.68
CA LYS A 97 -7.76 -0.98 19.77
C LYS A 97 -6.31 -1.03 19.31
N ASP A 98 -5.39 -1.13 20.25
CA ASP A 98 -3.97 -1.28 19.94
C ASP A 98 -3.69 -2.57 19.18
N ILE A 99 -2.77 -2.50 18.22
CA ILE A 99 -2.17 -3.66 17.54
C ILE A 99 -0.66 -3.59 17.69
N TYR A 100 -0.04 -4.68 18.12
CA TYR A 100 1.38 -4.76 18.43
C TYR A 100 2.16 -5.44 17.30
N LEU A 101 3.02 -4.69 16.62
CA LEU A 101 3.91 -5.17 15.56
C LEU A 101 5.22 -5.64 16.18
N ASN A 102 5.61 -6.90 15.95
CA ASN A 102 6.83 -7.47 16.51
C ASN A 102 7.47 -8.47 15.55
N MET A 103 8.68 -8.91 15.89
CA MET A 103 9.41 -9.97 15.18
C MET A 103 9.82 -11.08 16.12
N ASP A 104 9.81 -12.30 15.60
CA ASP A 104 10.25 -13.50 16.32
C ASP A 104 10.73 -14.57 15.33
N THR A 105 11.42 -15.59 15.85
CA THR A 105 11.74 -16.81 15.09
C THR A 105 10.55 -17.75 15.18
N CYS A 106 9.93 -18.05 14.04
CA CYS A 106 8.70 -18.84 13.99
C CYS A 106 8.91 -20.29 13.50
N GLY A 107 10.03 -20.55 12.80
CA GLY A 107 10.27 -21.81 12.10
C GLY A 107 9.71 -21.88 10.68
N GLU A 108 8.98 -20.85 10.23
CA GLU A 108 8.46 -20.75 8.87
C GLU A 108 8.33 -19.29 8.40
N PRO A 109 8.46 -19.00 7.10
CA PRO A 109 8.44 -17.65 6.56
C PRO A 109 7.01 -17.09 6.46
N ASN A 110 6.50 -16.52 7.54
CA ASN A 110 5.14 -16.00 7.61
C ASN A 110 5.01 -14.73 8.47
N ALA A 111 3.80 -14.17 8.53
CA ALA A 111 3.40 -13.15 9.49
C ALA A 111 2.11 -13.57 10.20
N TYR A 112 2.18 -13.82 11.49
CA TYR A 112 1.07 -14.33 12.30
C TYR A 112 0.30 -13.21 12.98
N SER A 113 -1.02 -13.18 12.80
CA SER A 113 -1.90 -12.34 13.61
C SER A 113 -2.54 -13.14 14.74
N SER A 114 -2.42 -12.64 15.97
CA SER A 114 -3.08 -13.19 17.15
C SER A 114 -4.15 -12.21 17.64
N PRO A 115 -5.45 -12.52 17.49
CA PRO A 115 -6.51 -11.64 18.00
C PRO A 115 -6.52 -11.57 19.53
N ASP A 116 -6.04 -12.62 20.20
CA ASP A 116 -6.01 -12.77 21.66
C ASP A 116 -4.98 -11.87 22.34
N THR A 117 -3.85 -11.64 21.69
CA THR A 117 -2.79 -10.73 22.15
C THR A 117 -2.82 -9.40 21.40
N SER A 118 -3.65 -9.30 20.35
CA SER A 118 -3.73 -8.14 19.44
C SER A 118 -2.35 -7.83 18.86
N GLU A 119 -1.70 -8.86 18.33
CA GLU A 119 -0.33 -8.82 17.81
C GLU A 119 -0.29 -9.25 16.36
N ILE A 120 0.67 -8.69 15.62
CA ILE A 120 1.16 -9.20 14.35
C ILE A 120 2.65 -9.48 14.54
N THR A 121 3.03 -10.75 14.42
CA THR A 121 4.41 -11.22 14.54
C THR A 121 4.95 -11.56 13.16
N PHE A 122 5.91 -10.77 12.68
CA PHE A 122 6.63 -11.02 11.45
C PHE A 122 7.77 -11.99 11.74
N CYS A 123 7.78 -13.12 11.06
CA CYS A 123 8.80 -14.14 11.28
C CYS A 123 10.11 -13.72 10.60
N TYR A 124 11.25 -13.84 11.30
CA TYR A 124 12.56 -13.53 10.71
C TYR A 124 12.82 -14.32 9.42
N GLU A 125 12.29 -15.54 9.34
CA GLU A 125 12.36 -16.41 8.18
C GLU A 125 11.69 -15.80 6.94
N LEU A 126 10.66 -14.97 7.11
CA LEU A 126 10.00 -14.28 6.00
C LEU A 126 10.94 -13.29 5.32
N LEU A 127 11.73 -12.55 6.11
CA LEU A 127 12.71 -11.61 5.56
C LEU A 127 13.80 -12.33 4.79
N VAL A 128 14.28 -13.45 5.33
CA VAL A 128 15.27 -14.30 4.65
C VAL A 128 14.71 -14.81 3.32
N GLN A 129 13.45 -15.24 3.28
CA GLN A 129 12.83 -15.69 2.03
C GLN A 129 12.79 -14.56 0.99
N TYR A 130 12.35 -13.36 1.36
CA TYR A 130 12.35 -12.22 0.42
C TYR A 130 13.76 -11.86 -0.06
N GLU A 131 14.74 -11.91 0.84
CA GLU A 131 16.14 -11.67 0.49
C GLU A 131 16.64 -12.70 -0.55
N GLU A 132 16.32 -13.98 -0.36
CA GLU A 132 16.67 -15.05 -1.30
C GLU A 132 15.98 -14.88 -2.67
N GLU A 133 14.70 -14.52 -2.67
CA GLU A 133 13.93 -14.26 -3.88
C GLU A 133 14.50 -13.07 -4.66
N PHE A 134 14.80 -11.95 -4.00
CA PHE A 134 15.34 -10.76 -4.67
C PHE A 134 16.79 -10.94 -5.13
N LYS A 135 17.60 -11.75 -4.43
CA LYS A 135 18.94 -12.14 -4.92
C LYS A 135 18.93 -12.89 -6.25
N SER A 136 17.79 -13.46 -6.65
CA SER A 136 17.65 -14.09 -7.97
C SER A 136 17.69 -13.09 -9.12
N ILE A 137 17.28 -11.83 -8.88
CA ILE A 137 17.15 -10.77 -9.89
C ILE A 137 18.06 -9.56 -9.69
N GLU A 138 18.59 -9.33 -8.48
CA GLU A 138 19.55 -8.26 -8.17
C GLU A 138 20.74 -8.84 -7.39
N LYS A 139 21.96 -8.39 -7.70
CA LYS A 139 23.21 -8.90 -7.10
C LYS A 139 23.83 -7.92 -6.11
N ASN A 140 23.42 -6.66 -6.14
CA ASN A 140 23.85 -5.67 -5.18
C ASN A 140 23.07 -5.84 -3.86
N GLN A 141 23.75 -6.23 -2.79
CA GLN A 141 23.13 -6.49 -1.49
C GLN A 141 22.34 -5.28 -0.96
N LYS A 142 22.90 -4.07 -1.06
CA LYS A 142 22.23 -2.85 -0.58
C LYS A 142 20.87 -2.64 -1.26
N LYS A 143 20.77 -2.95 -2.55
CA LYS A 143 19.51 -2.87 -3.28
C LYS A 143 18.55 -3.99 -2.92
N VAL A 144 19.06 -5.20 -2.64
CA VAL A 144 18.23 -6.30 -2.13
C VAL A 144 17.61 -5.91 -0.79
N ASP A 145 18.41 -5.35 0.13
CA ASP A 145 17.93 -4.88 1.42
C ASP A 145 16.83 -3.82 1.26
N GLU A 146 17.05 -2.82 0.38
CA GLU A 146 16.04 -1.80 0.03
C GLU A 146 14.75 -2.42 -0.54
N MET A 147 14.84 -3.47 -1.38
CA MET A 147 13.66 -4.16 -1.93
C MET A 147 12.90 -4.96 -0.85
N VAL A 148 13.61 -5.58 0.09
CA VAL A 148 12.98 -6.27 1.23
C VAL A 148 12.24 -5.26 2.10
N GLU A 149 12.87 -4.15 2.46
CA GLU A 149 12.25 -3.08 3.25
C GLU A 149 11.01 -2.51 2.56
N ASP A 150 11.10 -2.18 1.26
CA ASP A 150 9.97 -1.68 0.47
C ASP A 150 8.80 -2.68 0.44
N THR A 151 9.08 -3.97 0.36
CA THR A 151 8.06 -5.03 0.33
C THR A 151 7.27 -5.09 1.64
N LEU A 152 7.89 -4.79 2.78
CA LEU A 152 7.21 -4.75 4.07
C LEU A 152 6.29 -3.53 4.25
N ILE A 153 6.56 -2.45 3.50
CA ILE A 153 5.82 -1.18 3.61
C ILE A 153 4.65 -1.14 2.60
N GLN A 154 4.79 -1.78 1.43
CA GLN A 154 3.87 -1.63 0.30
C GLN A 154 2.68 -2.60 0.27
N THR A 155 2.54 -3.49 1.25
CA THR A 155 1.39 -4.41 1.38
C THR A 155 0.28 -3.85 2.26
#